data_AF-A0A3M7BXD2-F1
#
_entry.id   AF-A0A3M7BXD2-F1
#
_cell.length_a   1.000
_cell.length_b   1.000
_cell.length_c   1.000
_cell.angle_alpha   90.00
_cell.angle_beta   90.00
_cell.angle_gamma   90.00
#
_symmetry.space_group_name_H-M   'P 1'
#
loop_
_entity.id
_entity.type
_entity.pdbx_description
1 polymer ?
#
loop_
_entity_poly.entity_id
_entity_poly.type
_entity_poly.pdbx_seq_one_letter_code
_entity_poly.pdbx_strand_id
1 'polypeptide(L)'
;MKHCSFVAALVAFAPFLAAAQQEVGAYGQCGGSNYNGPTACVSGYHCEHYNDYYSQCIPGGSEATSTADPVTKVISSTAKSESTSSATSAQSTASPTETGSPSGTSPASYPATSGTSFVIDGEPGYFAGTNSYWIGFLTNDADVDLVMEHLQESGLKILRVWGFNDVTSTPSDGTVYYQSFAGGEPTINTGANGLQRLDYVVKSAEAHGIKLIINFVNNWTDYGGMAAYFDYAGISDNTQW
;
A
#
# COMPACT_ATOMS: atom_id res chain seq x y z
N MET A 1 -0.06 72.06 44.42
CA MET A 1 -1.20 72.35 43.52
C MET A 1 -1.51 71.11 42.73
N LYS A 2 -2.78 70.68 42.80
CA LYS A 2 -3.54 69.83 41.87
C LYS A 2 -3.10 68.36 41.72
N HIS A 3 -3.80 67.51 42.47
CA HIS A 3 -4.05 66.11 42.13
C HIS A 3 -4.87 66.06 40.83
N CYS A 4 -4.48 65.18 39.90
CA CYS A 4 -5.32 64.79 38.76
C CYS A 4 -5.45 63.26 38.79
N SER A 5 -6.60 62.80 39.30
CA SER A 5 -7.03 61.41 39.19
C SER A 5 -7.41 61.11 37.74
N PHE A 6 -6.73 60.13 37.13
CA PHE A 6 -7.19 59.48 35.91
C PHE A 6 -7.79 58.14 36.29
N VAL A 7 -9.09 57.98 36.04
CA VAL A 7 -9.82 56.70 36.13
C VAL A 7 -9.49 55.93 34.85
N ALA A 8 -8.70 54.86 34.97
CA ALA A 8 -8.45 53.92 33.87
C ALA A 8 -9.57 52.87 33.84
N ALA A 9 -10.35 52.86 32.76
CA ALA A 9 -11.35 51.83 32.52
C ALA A 9 -10.65 50.52 32.09
N LEU A 10 -10.84 49.46 32.87
CA LEU A 10 -10.38 48.11 32.55
C LEU A 10 -11.35 47.47 31.54
N VAL A 11 -10.93 47.36 30.28
CA VAL A 11 -11.62 46.55 29.26
C VAL A 11 -11.08 45.13 29.37
N ALA A 12 -11.90 44.20 29.86
CA ALA A 12 -11.57 42.78 29.90
C ALA A 12 -11.67 42.17 28.50
N PHE A 13 -10.53 41.95 27.84
CA PHE A 13 -10.44 41.08 26.67
C PHE A 13 -10.46 39.62 27.16
N ALA A 14 -11.57 38.92 26.97
CA ALA A 14 -11.61 37.48 27.11
C ALA A 14 -10.89 36.85 25.91
N PRO A 15 -9.83 36.03 26.10
CA PRO A 15 -9.24 35.30 25.00
C PRO A 15 -10.22 34.21 24.56
N PHE A 16 -10.71 34.30 23.33
CA PHE A 16 -11.31 33.16 22.65
C PHE A 16 -10.20 32.13 22.42
N LEU A 17 -10.19 31.05 23.21
CA LEU A 17 -9.40 29.87 22.87
C LEU A 17 -10.05 29.23 21.64
N ALA A 18 -9.47 29.46 20.47
CA ALA A 18 -9.72 28.61 19.31
C ALA A 18 -9.05 27.26 19.59
N ALA A 19 -9.84 26.20 19.77
CA ALA A 19 -9.32 24.84 19.74
C ALA A 19 -8.82 24.58 18.31
N ALA A 20 -7.51 24.44 18.14
CA ALA A 20 -6.95 24.01 16.86
C ALA A 20 -7.47 22.58 16.59
N GLN A 21 -8.35 22.42 15.62
CA GLN A 21 -8.68 21.10 15.09
C GLN A 21 -7.43 20.62 14.34
N GLN A 22 -6.79 19.58 14.86
CA GLN A 22 -5.68 18.94 14.17
C GLN A 22 -6.25 18.28 12.91
N GLU A 23 -5.68 18.58 11.75
CA GLU A 23 -6.08 17.96 10.48
C GLU A 23 -5.12 16.82 10.13
N VAL A 24 -5.64 15.79 9.46
CA VAL A 24 -4.88 14.64 8.97
C VAL A 24 -4.30 14.97 7.60
N GLY A 25 -2.99 14.77 7.45
CA GLY A 25 -2.30 14.95 6.18
C GLY A 25 -2.84 14.05 5.07
N ALA A 26 -2.49 14.37 3.83
CA ALA A 26 -2.81 13.54 2.67
C ALA A 26 -2.42 12.07 2.92
N TYR A 27 -3.34 11.14 2.61
CA TYR A 27 -3.16 9.70 2.81
C TYR A 27 -3.00 9.23 4.27
N GLY A 28 -3.18 10.10 5.26
CA GLY A 28 -3.19 9.70 6.67
C GLY A 28 -4.47 8.97 7.09
N GLN A 29 -4.40 8.20 8.17
CA GLN A 29 -5.58 7.56 8.76
C GLN A 29 -6.49 8.62 9.41
N CYS A 30 -7.77 8.60 9.07
CA CYS A 30 -8.78 9.55 9.55
C CYS A 30 -10.00 8.87 10.21
N GLY A 31 -9.96 7.55 10.39
CA GLY A 31 -11.04 6.77 11.01
C GLY A 31 -10.70 5.30 11.21
N GLY A 32 -11.56 4.60 11.95
CA GLY A 32 -11.45 3.19 12.31
C GLY A 32 -11.89 2.89 13.74
N SER A 33 -12.29 1.66 14.03
CA SER A 33 -12.93 1.22 15.30
C SER A 33 -12.11 1.44 16.57
N ASN A 34 -10.81 1.70 16.48
CA ASN A 34 -9.94 2.03 17.62
C ASN A 34 -9.11 3.31 17.39
N TYR A 35 -9.50 4.11 16.40
CA TYR A 35 -8.78 5.32 16.03
C TYR A 35 -9.22 6.49 16.93
N ASN A 36 -8.29 7.03 17.72
CA ASN A 36 -8.52 8.18 18.61
C ASN A 36 -7.89 9.48 18.08
N GLY A 37 -7.41 9.47 16.84
CA GLY A 37 -6.78 10.61 16.20
C GLY A 37 -7.77 11.56 15.53
N PRO A 38 -7.28 12.56 14.79
CA PRO A 38 -8.14 13.52 14.12
C PRO A 38 -8.87 12.91 12.92
N THR A 39 -10.12 13.32 12.68
CA THR A 39 -10.96 12.75 11.60
C THR A 39 -11.12 13.67 10.40
N ALA A 40 -10.69 14.93 10.53
CA ALA A 40 -10.74 15.92 9.47
C ALA A 40 -9.48 15.83 8.61
N CYS A 41 -9.63 15.67 7.31
CA CYS A 41 -8.51 15.70 6.36
C CYS A 41 -8.16 17.15 5.99
N VAL A 42 -6.90 17.38 5.62
CA VAL A 42 -6.46 18.65 5.04
C VAL A 42 -7.28 19.05 3.81
N SER A 43 -7.36 20.35 3.54
CA SER A 43 -8.10 20.88 2.39
C SER A 43 -7.78 20.16 1.08
N GLY A 44 -8.83 19.80 0.32
CA GLY A 44 -8.74 19.03 -0.93
C GLY A 44 -8.78 17.51 -0.75
N TYR A 45 -8.87 17.02 0.49
CA TYR A 45 -8.96 15.61 0.83
C TYR A 45 -10.23 15.32 1.64
N HIS A 46 -10.76 14.10 1.50
CA HIS A 46 -11.87 13.61 2.31
C HIS A 46 -11.52 12.26 2.93
N CYS A 47 -12.14 11.95 4.07
CA CYS A 47 -11.91 10.70 4.78
C CYS A 47 -12.71 9.57 4.13
N GLU A 48 -12.05 8.71 3.36
CA GLU A 48 -12.66 7.55 2.70
C GLU A 48 -12.60 6.33 3.62
N HIS A 49 -13.74 5.67 3.80
CA HIS A 49 -13.83 4.45 4.59
C HIS A 49 -13.41 3.23 3.75
N TYR A 50 -12.42 2.47 4.24
CA TYR A 50 -12.00 1.21 3.60
C TYR A 50 -12.54 -0.01 4.32
N ASN A 51 -12.45 -0.02 5.66
CA ASN A 51 -12.99 -1.08 6.50
C ASN A 51 -13.21 -0.58 7.93
N ASP A 52 -13.83 -1.41 8.76
CA ASP A 52 -14.19 -1.11 10.15
C ASP A 52 -13.01 -0.60 10.99
N TYR A 53 -11.77 -0.95 10.65
CA TYR A 53 -10.58 -0.57 11.40
C TYR A 53 -9.77 0.57 10.75
N TYR A 54 -10.12 0.98 9.52
CA TYR A 54 -9.29 1.90 8.75
C TYR A 54 -10.08 2.75 7.74
N SER A 55 -9.91 4.07 7.86
CA SER A 55 -10.30 5.08 6.88
C SER A 55 -9.11 5.98 6.55
N GLN A 56 -8.98 6.46 5.31
CA GLN A 56 -7.82 7.22 4.83
C GLN A 56 -8.22 8.52 4.11
N CYS A 57 -7.45 9.58 4.32
CA CYS A 57 -7.61 10.83 3.58
C CYS A 57 -7.18 10.68 2.12
N ILE A 58 -8.11 10.71 1.17
CA ILE A 58 -7.81 10.62 -0.26
C ILE A 58 -8.20 11.91 -1.00
N PRO A 59 -7.59 12.21 -2.17
CA PRO A 59 -7.93 13.40 -2.93
C PRO A 59 -9.39 13.39 -3.40
N GLY A 60 -10.11 14.49 -3.15
CA GLY A 60 -11.51 14.64 -3.52
C GLY A 60 -11.97 16.08 -3.36
N GLY A 61 -11.80 16.89 -4.40
CA GLY A 61 -12.17 18.30 -4.38
C GLY A 61 -13.64 18.54 -4.67
N SER A 62 -14.35 19.17 -3.73
CA SER A 62 -14.99 20.49 -3.93
C SER A 62 -15.62 21.00 -2.63
N GLU A 63 -15.42 22.30 -2.40
CA GLU A 63 -16.17 23.11 -1.44
C GLU A 63 -17.67 22.86 -1.53
N ALA A 64 -18.30 22.60 -0.38
CA ALA A 64 -19.72 22.89 -0.18
C ALA A 64 -19.86 23.74 1.08
N THR A 65 -19.88 25.06 0.85
CA THR A 65 -20.28 26.08 1.81
C THR A 65 -21.66 25.74 2.40
N SER A 66 -21.74 25.82 3.73
CA SER A 66 -22.98 25.79 4.50
C SER A 66 -24.01 26.81 4.00
N THR A 67 -25.27 26.39 3.87
CA THR A 67 -26.41 27.28 4.13
C THR A 67 -27.51 26.48 4.84
N ALA A 68 -27.84 26.92 6.05
CA ALA A 68 -28.91 26.38 6.87
C ALA A 68 -30.30 26.76 6.30
N ASP A 69 -31.29 25.88 6.49
CA ASP A 69 -32.48 26.22 7.30
C ASP A 69 -33.38 24.99 7.59
N PRO A 70 -34.24 25.05 8.64
CA PRO A 70 -34.89 23.89 9.27
C PRO A 70 -36.41 23.83 9.07
N VAL A 71 -37.02 22.66 8.78
CA VAL A 71 -38.45 22.38 9.06
C VAL A 71 -38.72 20.87 9.26
N THR A 72 -38.97 20.50 10.52
CA THR A 72 -40.11 19.71 11.07
C THR A 72 -40.68 18.48 10.34
N LYS A 73 -40.58 17.31 11.02
CA LYS A 73 -41.63 16.29 11.36
C LYS A 73 -42.41 15.66 10.17
N VAL A 74 -42.49 14.32 10.03
CA VAL A 74 -43.64 13.51 10.48
C VAL A 74 -43.51 12.05 9.97
N ILE A 75 -43.63 11.07 10.90
CA ILE A 75 -44.32 9.74 10.85
C ILE A 75 -43.86 8.72 9.77
N SER A 76 -43.18 7.64 10.16
CA SER A 76 -43.71 6.30 10.55
C SER A 76 -44.29 5.47 9.39
N SER A 77 -43.69 4.31 9.10
CA SER A 77 -44.41 3.03 9.16
C SER A 77 -43.49 1.83 9.02
N THR A 78 -43.78 0.88 9.91
CA THR A 78 -43.37 -0.52 10.00
C THR A 78 -43.81 -1.37 8.81
N ALA A 79 -42.99 -2.33 8.38
CA ALA A 79 -43.48 -3.65 7.98
C ALA A 79 -42.39 -4.72 8.15
N LYS A 80 -42.66 -5.60 9.12
CA LYS A 80 -42.03 -6.90 9.36
C LYS A 80 -42.76 -7.95 8.51
N SER A 81 -42.03 -8.90 7.92
CA SER A 81 -42.54 -10.24 7.61
C SER A 81 -41.41 -11.28 7.57
N GLU A 82 -41.32 -12.05 8.66
CA GLU A 82 -41.07 -13.51 8.67
C GLU A 82 -42.10 -14.23 7.78
N SER A 83 -41.99 -15.48 7.32
CA SER A 83 -41.04 -16.60 7.32
C SER A 83 -41.74 -17.71 6.50
N THR A 84 -41.03 -18.72 5.97
CA THR A 84 -41.31 -20.17 6.15
C THR A 84 -40.57 -21.04 5.13
N SER A 85 -40.03 -22.13 5.68
CA SER A 85 -39.29 -23.22 5.05
C SER A 85 -40.21 -24.26 4.40
N SER A 86 -39.70 -25.08 3.46
CA SER A 86 -39.81 -26.57 3.48
C SER A 86 -39.17 -27.28 2.26
N ALA A 87 -38.21 -28.16 2.57
CA ALA A 87 -37.85 -29.51 2.09
C ALA A 87 -38.15 -30.07 0.66
N THR A 88 -37.05 -30.53 0.03
CA THR A 88 -36.74 -31.89 -0.54
C THR A 88 -37.58 -32.51 -1.68
N SER A 89 -36.94 -32.80 -2.83
CA SER A 89 -36.64 -34.17 -3.33
C SER A 89 -35.84 -34.17 -4.65
N ALA A 90 -35.08 -35.26 -4.86
CA ALA A 90 -34.07 -35.46 -5.90
C ALA A 90 -34.62 -36.00 -7.23
N GLN A 91 -33.97 -35.68 -8.36
CA GLN A 91 -33.86 -36.61 -9.50
C GLN A 91 -32.71 -36.25 -10.47
N SER A 92 -31.90 -37.25 -10.78
CA SER A 92 -30.76 -37.26 -11.70
C SER A 92 -31.17 -37.17 -13.17
N THR A 93 -30.41 -36.48 -14.01
CA THR A 93 -30.22 -36.77 -15.44
C THR A 93 -28.81 -36.38 -15.89
N ALA A 94 -28.31 -37.10 -16.89
CA ALA A 94 -26.91 -37.32 -17.19
C ALA A 94 -26.22 -36.25 -18.06
N SER A 95 -24.89 -36.33 -18.01
CA SER A 95 -23.82 -35.70 -18.81
C SER A 95 -24.09 -35.50 -20.31
N PRO A 96 -23.37 -34.56 -20.93
CA PRO A 96 -22.57 -34.92 -22.09
C PRO A 96 -21.08 -34.83 -21.77
N THR A 97 -20.40 -35.87 -22.21
CA THR A 97 -18.96 -36.05 -22.28
C THR A 97 -18.39 -35.10 -23.33
N GLU A 98 -17.48 -34.19 -22.95
CA GLU A 98 -16.49 -33.67 -23.90
C GLU A 98 -15.18 -34.40 -23.69
N THR A 99 -14.79 -35.14 -24.73
CA THR A 99 -13.50 -35.79 -24.88
C THR A 99 -12.68 -34.97 -25.87
N GLY A 100 -11.52 -34.47 -25.42
CA GLY A 100 -10.32 -34.31 -26.25
C GLY A 100 -9.95 -32.89 -26.69
N SER A 101 -8.85 -32.37 -26.14
CA SER A 101 -7.56 -32.33 -26.86
C SER A 101 -6.43 -31.84 -25.94
N PRO A 102 -5.22 -32.42 -25.99
CA PRO A 102 -4.08 -31.99 -25.19
C PRO A 102 -3.34 -30.81 -25.83
N SER A 103 -2.56 -30.12 -25.01
CA SER A 103 -1.50 -29.16 -25.37
C SER A 103 -1.93 -27.87 -26.06
N GLY A 104 -2.10 -26.84 -25.24
CA GLY A 104 -1.57 -25.53 -25.53
C GLY A 104 -0.82 -25.07 -24.28
N THR A 105 0.51 -24.98 -24.32
CA THR A 105 1.24 -24.15 -23.37
C THR A 105 0.72 -22.74 -23.57
N SER A 106 -0.25 -22.34 -22.75
CA SER A 106 -0.72 -20.97 -22.70
C SER A 106 0.51 -20.10 -22.45
N PRO A 107 0.73 -19.00 -23.20
CA PRO A 107 1.77 -18.05 -22.82
C PRO A 107 1.55 -17.72 -21.34
N ALA A 108 2.61 -17.82 -20.53
CA ALA A 108 2.52 -17.67 -19.08
C ALA A 108 1.68 -16.43 -18.78
N SER A 109 0.43 -16.65 -18.39
CA SER A 109 -0.50 -15.55 -18.20
C SER A 109 -0.03 -14.77 -16.99
N TYR A 110 -0.10 -13.44 -17.06
CA TYR A 110 0.16 -12.62 -15.88
C TYR A 110 -0.66 -13.13 -14.69
N PRO A 111 -0.08 -13.22 -13.47
CA PRO A 111 -0.85 -13.51 -12.28
C PRO A 111 -2.02 -12.54 -12.15
N ALA A 112 -3.18 -13.06 -11.78
CA ALA A 112 -4.43 -12.30 -11.70
C ALA A 112 -5.19 -12.65 -10.41
N THR A 113 -6.35 -12.02 -10.24
CA THR A 113 -7.32 -12.36 -9.19
C THR A 113 -8.64 -12.82 -9.81
N SER A 114 -9.33 -13.72 -9.12
CA SER A 114 -10.68 -14.17 -9.44
C SER A 114 -11.48 -14.25 -8.14
N GLY A 115 -12.41 -13.31 -7.94
CA GLY A 115 -13.07 -13.13 -6.66
C GLY A 115 -12.04 -12.87 -5.55
N THR A 116 -12.00 -13.76 -4.56
CA THR A 116 -11.06 -13.72 -3.43
C THR A 116 -9.83 -14.62 -3.61
N SER A 117 -9.66 -15.23 -4.79
CA SER A 117 -8.53 -16.13 -5.09
C SER A 117 -7.51 -15.47 -6.01
N PHE A 118 -6.25 -15.88 -5.89
CA PHE A 118 -5.24 -15.62 -6.93
C PHE A 118 -5.36 -16.64 -8.05
N VAL A 119 -4.95 -16.25 -9.25
CA VAL A 119 -4.83 -17.10 -10.43
C VAL A 119 -3.38 -17.04 -10.91
N ILE A 120 -2.66 -18.17 -10.83
CA ILE A 120 -1.28 -18.30 -11.30
C ILE A 120 -1.24 -19.40 -12.35
N ASP A 121 -0.71 -19.07 -13.54
CA ASP A 121 -0.60 -19.99 -14.68
C ASP A 121 -1.94 -20.64 -15.07
N GLY A 122 -3.04 -19.88 -14.96
CA GLY A 122 -4.40 -20.31 -15.26
C GLY A 122 -5.13 -21.02 -14.11
N GLU A 123 -4.44 -21.34 -13.01
CA GLU A 123 -5.01 -22.08 -11.89
C GLU A 123 -5.47 -21.14 -10.76
N PRO A 124 -6.77 -21.08 -10.42
CA PRO A 124 -7.24 -20.38 -9.23
C PRO A 124 -6.91 -21.18 -7.96
N GLY A 125 -6.38 -20.54 -6.93
CA GLY A 125 -6.10 -21.26 -5.68
C GLY A 125 -5.37 -20.48 -4.60
N TYR A 126 -4.98 -21.23 -3.58
CA TYR A 126 -4.10 -20.75 -2.51
C TYR A 126 -2.66 -21.14 -2.84
N PHE A 127 -1.75 -20.17 -2.75
CA PHE A 127 -0.35 -20.35 -3.12
C PHE A 127 0.55 -20.05 -1.93
N ALA A 128 1.45 -20.97 -1.63
CA ALA A 128 2.53 -20.74 -0.69
C ALA A 128 3.64 -19.94 -1.36
N GLY A 129 4.27 -19.06 -0.59
CA GLY A 129 5.40 -18.26 -1.02
C GLY A 129 6.35 -17.97 0.13
N THR A 130 7.44 -17.28 -0.19
CA THR A 130 8.46 -16.87 0.79
C THR A 130 9.04 -15.49 0.45
N ASN A 131 9.95 -15.02 1.29
CA ASN A 131 10.68 -13.77 1.08
C ASN A 131 12.17 -14.09 0.93
N SER A 132 12.82 -13.46 -0.05
CA SER A 132 14.27 -13.41 -0.17
C SER A 132 14.65 -12.00 -0.60
N TYR A 133 14.79 -11.10 0.37
CA TYR A 133 15.10 -9.69 0.09
C TYR A 133 16.45 -9.52 -0.63
N TRP A 134 17.39 -10.45 -0.37
CA TRP A 134 18.79 -10.38 -0.76
C TRP A 134 19.08 -10.95 -2.15
N ILE A 135 18.16 -11.73 -2.75
CA ILE A 135 18.45 -12.46 -3.99
C ILE A 135 18.83 -11.54 -5.16
N GLY A 136 18.23 -10.34 -5.25
CA GLY A 136 18.60 -9.32 -6.23
C GLY A 136 19.97 -8.68 -6.01
N PHE A 137 20.58 -8.90 -4.84
CA PHE A 137 21.87 -8.31 -4.48
C PHE A 137 23.02 -9.31 -4.61
N LEU A 138 22.73 -10.58 -4.93
CA LEU A 138 23.76 -11.57 -5.24
C LEU A 138 24.43 -11.22 -6.56
N THR A 139 25.74 -11.45 -6.65
CA THR A 139 26.55 -11.22 -7.87
C THR A 139 26.90 -12.51 -8.61
N ASN A 140 26.53 -13.66 -8.07
CA ASN A 140 26.72 -14.97 -8.68
C ASN A 140 25.37 -15.51 -9.15
N ASP A 141 25.25 -15.69 -10.46
CA ASP A 141 24.05 -16.18 -11.13
C ASP A 141 23.68 -17.61 -10.70
N ALA A 142 24.67 -18.46 -10.44
CA ALA A 142 24.43 -19.83 -9.99
C ALA A 142 23.75 -19.88 -8.61
N ASP A 143 24.00 -18.90 -7.73
CA ASP A 143 23.34 -18.83 -6.43
C ASP A 143 21.87 -18.39 -6.56
N VAL A 144 21.56 -17.50 -7.53
CA VAL A 144 20.18 -17.11 -7.85
C VAL A 144 19.41 -18.33 -8.38
N ASP A 145 20.00 -19.05 -9.33
CA ASP A 145 19.39 -20.25 -9.92
C ASP A 145 19.18 -21.34 -8.87
N LEU A 146 20.16 -21.61 -8.01
CA LEU A 146 20.04 -22.60 -6.93
C LEU A 146 18.89 -22.26 -5.96
N VAL A 147 18.69 -20.97 -5.65
CA VAL A 147 17.54 -20.56 -4.83
C VAL A 147 16.23 -20.83 -5.57
N MET A 148 16.13 -20.43 -6.84
CA MET A 148 14.89 -20.63 -7.62
C MET A 148 14.57 -22.11 -7.84
N GLU A 149 15.57 -22.96 -8.07
CA GLU A 149 15.44 -24.42 -8.14
C GLU A 149 14.85 -24.98 -6.85
N HIS A 150 15.41 -24.63 -5.69
CA HIS A 150 14.86 -25.09 -4.40
C HIS A 150 13.43 -24.60 -4.15
N LEU A 151 13.07 -23.38 -4.59
CA LEU A 151 11.68 -22.89 -4.49
C LEU A 151 10.74 -23.73 -5.36
N GLN A 152 11.15 -24.02 -6.60
CA GLN A 152 10.39 -24.85 -7.54
C GLN A 152 10.20 -26.26 -6.99
N GLU A 153 11.27 -26.92 -6.52
CA GLU A 153 11.22 -28.26 -5.93
C GLU A 153 10.37 -28.31 -4.64
N SER A 154 10.38 -27.23 -3.86
CA SER A 154 9.56 -27.10 -2.65
C SER A 154 8.08 -26.78 -2.95
N GLY A 155 7.72 -26.55 -4.22
CA GLY A 155 6.36 -26.17 -4.63
C GLY A 155 5.94 -24.75 -4.23
N LEU A 156 6.89 -23.88 -3.88
CA LEU A 156 6.61 -22.47 -3.60
C LEU A 156 6.43 -21.73 -4.94
N LYS A 157 5.35 -20.96 -5.07
CA LYS A 157 4.99 -20.27 -6.33
C LYS A 157 5.30 -18.79 -6.34
N ILE A 158 5.46 -18.19 -5.16
CA ILE A 158 5.60 -16.74 -5.01
C ILE A 158 6.88 -16.43 -4.23
N LEU A 159 7.71 -15.54 -4.77
CA LEU A 159 8.88 -15.00 -4.08
C LEU A 159 8.77 -13.49 -4.01
N ARG A 160 8.83 -12.94 -2.79
CA ARG A 160 8.95 -11.49 -2.59
C ARG A 160 10.42 -11.08 -2.47
N VAL A 161 10.83 -10.10 -3.27
CA VAL A 161 12.22 -9.62 -3.40
C VAL A 161 12.26 -8.09 -3.36
N TRP A 162 13.39 -7.50 -2.97
CA TRP A 162 13.53 -6.04 -2.97
C TRP A 162 13.87 -5.55 -4.38
N GLY A 163 13.02 -4.68 -4.92
CA GLY A 163 13.26 -3.94 -6.16
C GLY A 163 13.95 -2.60 -5.94
N PHE A 164 14.48 -2.37 -4.73
CA PHE A 164 15.18 -1.16 -4.32
C PHE A 164 16.52 -1.52 -3.68
N ASN A 165 17.47 -0.59 -3.77
CA ASN A 165 18.72 -0.59 -3.03
C ASN A 165 19.33 0.82 -3.20
N ASP A 166 19.01 1.70 -2.25
CA ASP A 166 19.27 3.13 -2.31
C ASP A 166 20.52 3.50 -1.50
N VAL A 167 21.38 4.34 -2.06
CA VAL A 167 22.62 4.78 -1.40
C VAL A 167 22.77 6.30 -1.43
N THR A 168 23.20 6.91 -0.32
CA THR A 168 23.49 8.36 -0.24
C THR A 168 24.98 8.69 -0.36
N SER A 169 25.83 7.67 -0.41
CA SER A 169 27.28 7.80 -0.63
C SER A 169 27.74 6.80 -1.67
N THR A 170 28.88 7.07 -2.32
CA THR A 170 29.45 6.18 -3.33
C THR A 170 29.81 4.84 -2.68
N PRO A 171 29.19 3.72 -3.10
CA PRO A 171 29.50 2.41 -2.53
C PRO A 171 30.88 1.92 -2.99
N SER A 172 31.44 0.96 -2.27
CA SER A 172 32.68 0.29 -2.69
C SER A 172 32.51 -0.41 -4.05
N ASP A 173 33.62 -0.55 -4.79
CA ASP A 173 33.61 -1.19 -6.10
C ASP A 173 33.03 -2.62 -6.03
N GLY A 174 32.20 -2.97 -7.01
CA GLY A 174 31.48 -4.23 -7.06
C GLY A 174 30.27 -4.38 -6.12
N THR A 175 30.02 -3.46 -5.19
CA THR A 175 28.81 -3.49 -4.35
C THR A 175 27.56 -3.21 -5.18
N VAL A 176 26.50 -3.99 -4.95
CA VAL A 176 25.21 -3.81 -5.63
C VAL A 176 24.46 -2.62 -5.05
N TYR A 177 23.97 -1.75 -5.93
CA TYR A 177 23.03 -0.66 -5.62
C TYR A 177 22.19 -0.35 -6.85
N TYR A 178 20.93 0.08 -6.68
CA TYR A 178 20.02 0.36 -7.80
C TYR A 178 19.84 1.84 -8.04
N GLN A 179 19.91 2.66 -6.99
CA GLN A 179 19.77 4.10 -7.10
C GLN A 179 20.72 4.80 -6.14
N SER A 180 21.37 5.86 -6.61
CA SER A 180 22.28 6.67 -5.83
C SER A 180 21.79 8.11 -5.75
N PHE A 181 21.80 8.65 -4.54
CA PHE A 181 21.65 10.08 -4.24
C PHE A 181 23.01 10.75 -4.00
N ALA A 182 24.12 10.01 -4.14
CA ALA A 182 25.46 10.56 -4.00
C ALA A 182 25.74 11.56 -5.13
N GLY A 183 26.32 12.72 -4.80
CA GLY A 183 26.67 13.73 -5.79
C GLY A 183 25.54 14.68 -6.21
N GLY A 184 24.38 14.64 -5.52
CA GLY A 184 23.33 15.66 -5.63
C GLY A 184 22.30 15.46 -6.73
N GLU A 185 22.52 14.54 -7.68
CA GLU A 185 21.52 14.18 -8.70
C GLU A 185 21.19 12.68 -8.58
N PRO A 186 19.91 12.31 -8.36
CA PRO A 186 19.49 10.92 -8.28
C PRO A 186 19.82 10.18 -9.58
N THR A 187 20.58 9.10 -9.47
CA THR A 187 21.03 8.31 -10.61
C THR A 187 20.64 6.85 -10.42
N ILE A 188 19.97 6.27 -11.42
CA ILE A 188 19.63 4.84 -11.46
C ILE A 188 20.82 4.07 -12.06
N ASN A 189 21.28 3.04 -11.36
CA ASN A 189 22.32 2.14 -11.84
C ASN A 189 21.70 1.01 -12.67
N THR A 190 21.80 1.11 -13.99
CA THR A 190 21.39 0.08 -14.96
C THR A 190 22.55 -0.85 -15.37
N GLY A 191 23.69 -0.75 -14.70
CA GLY A 191 24.90 -1.51 -14.97
C GLY A 191 24.92 -2.91 -14.35
N ALA A 192 26.07 -3.59 -14.46
CA ALA A 192 26.26 -4.98 -14.05
C ALA A 192 26.10 -5.23 -12.55
N ASN A 193 26.44 -4.26 -11.69
CA ASN A 193 26.17 -4.27 -10.25
C ASN A 193 24.91 -3.46 -9.88
N GLY A 194 24.04 -3.20 -10.85
CA GLY A 194 22.80 -2.46 -10.67
C GLY A 194 21.59 -3.32 -10.99
N LEU A 195 20.62 -2.73 -11.70
CA LEU A 195 19.38 -3.40 -12.07
C LEU A 195 19.58 -4.67 -12.92
N GLN A 196 20.74 -4.87 -13.57
CA GLN A 196 21.04 -6.15 -14.24
C GLN A 196 21.05 -7.34 -13.28
N ARG A 197 21.30 -7.13 -11.98
CA ARG A 197 21.17 -8.19 -10.97
C ARG A 197 19.71 -8.56 -10.73
N LEU A 198 18.80 -7.58 -10.72
CA LEU A 198 17.36 -7.82 -10.66
C LEU A 198 16.84 -8.44 -11.97
N ASP A 199 17.37 -8.04 -13.12
CA ASP A 199 17.04 -8.65 -14.43
C ASP A 199 17.32 -10.17 -14.40
N TYR A 200 18.45 -10.58 -13.81
CA TYR A 200 18.76 -12.01 -13.69
C TYR A 200 17.79 -12.75 -12.76
N VAL A 201 17.36 -12.12 -11.66
CA VAL A 201 16.31 -12.69 -10.79
C VAL A 201 15.00 -12.88 -11.54
N VAL A 202 14.59 -11.92 -12.37
CA VAL A 202 13.39 -12.03 -13.21
C VAL A 202 13.54 -13.19 -14.19
N LYS A 203 14.67 -13.25 -14.92
CA LYS A 203 14.96 -14.33 -15.87
C LYS A 203 14.93 -15.71 -15.21
N SER A 204 15.55 -15.84 -14.03
CA SER A 204 15.57 -17.12 -13.30
C SER A 204 14.18 -17.48 -12.78
N ALA A 205 13.40 -16.50 -12.28
CA ALA A 205 12.02 -16.73 -11.86
C ALA A 205 11.13 -17.23 -13.01
N GLU A 206 11.28 -16.66 -14.21
CA GLU A 206 10.58 -17.12 -15.43
C GLU A 206 10.92 -18.58 -15.76
N ALA A 207 12.22 -18.94 -15.70
CA ALA A 207 12.68 -20.30 -16.00
C ALA A 207 12.17 -21.35 -15.00
N HIS A 208 11.96 -20.97 -13.73
CA HIS A 208 11.55 -21.88 -12.66
C HIS A 208 10.05 -21.79 -12.31
N GLY A 209 9.28 -20.99 -13.04
CA GLY A 209 7.84 -20.84 -12.81
C GLY A 209 7.49 -20.16 -11.49
N ILE A 210 8.35 -19.24 -11.03
CA ILE A 210 8.17 -18.44 -9.80
C ILE A 210 7.61 -17.07 -10.17
N LYS A 211 6.61 -16.59 -9.41
CA LYS A 211 6.05 -15.24 -9.57
C LYS A 211 6.67 -14.30 -8.55
N LEU A 212 7.11 -13.12 -9.00
CA LEU A 212 7.78 -12.16 -8.15
C LEU A 212 6.82 -11.09 -7.61
N ILE A 213 6.93 -10.79 -6.32
CA ILE A 213 6.45 -9.53 -5.76
C ILE A 213 7.68 -8.62 -5.61
N ILE A 214 7.68 -7.50 -6.32
CA ILE A 214 8.78 -6.53 -6.35
C ILE A 214 8.25 -5.20 -5.80
N ASN A 215 8.81 -4.75 -4.68
CA ASN A 215 8.51 -3.44 -4.10
C ASN A 215 9.60 -2.41 -4.43
N PHE A 216 9.25 -1.12 -4.39
CA PHE A 216 10.07 -0.05 -4.98
C PHE A 216 10.81 0.81 -3.96
N VAL A 217 10.46 0.72 -2.67
CA VAL A 217 11.14 1.46 -1.61
C VAL A 217 10.89 0.79 -0.27
N ASN A 218 11.79 1.02 0.69
CA ASN A 218 11.64 0.57 2.06
C ASN A 218 11.03 1.66 2.96
N ASN A 219 10.22 1.24 3.92
CA ASN A 219 9.86 2.07 5.08
C ASN A 219 11.08 2.28 5.98
N TRP A 220 11.81 1.19 6.22
CA TRP A 220 12.95 1.14 7.12
C TRP A 220 14.21 1.68 6.45
N THR A 221 15.27 1.87 7.23
CA THR A 221 16.54 2.44 6.76
C THR A 221 17.43 1.43 6.02
N ASP A 222 17.12 0.14 6.11
CA ASP A 222 17.91 -0.91 5.44
C ASP A 222 17.86 -0.73 3.93
N TYR A 223 19.04 -0.69 3.31
CA TYR A 223 19.23 -0.39 1.89
C TYR A 223 18.65 0.97 1.48
N GLY A 224 18.84 1.95 2.38
CA GLY A 224 18.44 3.36 2.22
C GLY A 224 17.00 3.61 2.64
N GLY A 225 16.05 3.11 1.85
CA GLY A 225 14.62 3.35 2.08
C GLY A 225 14.25 4.83 2.04
N MET A 226 13.08 5.18 2.58
CA MET A 226 12.60 6.57 2.56
C MET A 226 13.54 7.54 3.30
N ALA A 227 14.34 7.07 4.25
CA ALA A 227 15.36 7.91 4.91
C ALA A 227 16.40 8.46 3.91
N ALA A 228 16.80 7.70 2.89
CA ALA A 228 17.69 8.19 1.84
C ALA A 228 17.05 9.30 0.99
N TYR A 229 15.75 9.20 0.73
CA TYR A 229 14.98 10.22 0.04
C TYR A 229 14.82 11.49 0.88
N PHE A 230 14.62 11.35 2.20
CA PHE A 230 14.52 12.49 3.11
C PHE A 230 15.85 13.24 3.22
N ASP A 231 16.96 12.52 3.35
CA ASP A 231 18.31 13.10 3.34
C ASP A 231 18.54 13.91 2.06
N TYR A 232 18.23 13.31 0.89
CA TYR A 232 18.31 13.99 -0.40
C TYR A 232 17.41 15.24 -0.47
N ALA A 233 16.18 15.16 0.02
CA ALA A 233 15.21 16.26 0.00
C ALA A 233 15.45 17.33 1.09
N GLY A 234 16.43 17.14 1.98
CA GLY A 234 16.69 18.03 3.11
C GLY A 234 15.60 18.00 4.20
N ILE A 235 14.88 16.89 4.32
CA ILE A 235 13.80 16.70 5.30
C ILE A 235 14.41 16.09 6.58
N SER A 236 14.36 16.83 7.69
CA SER A 236 14.96 16.43 8.98
C SER A 236 13.95 16.00 10.05
N ASP A 237 12.65 16.20 9.82
CA ASP A 237 11.59 15.83 10.74
C ASP A 237 10.43 15.24 9.95
N ASN A 238 9.90 14.13 10.45
CA ASN A 238 8.96 13.28 9.74
C ASN A 238 7.87 12.77 10.69
N THR A 239 7.20 13.70 11.36
CA THR A 239 6.12 13.48 12.33
C THR A 239 4.90 12.70 11.82
N GLN A 240 4.96 12.13 10.62
CA GLN A 240 3.90 11.33 9.99
C GLN A 240 4.33 9.90 9.63
N TRP A 241 5.48 9.44 10.14
CA TRP A 241 5.85 8.01 10.15
C TRP A 241 5.86 7.47 11.58
#